data_AF-A0A6P0ILT6-F1
#
_entry.id   AF-A0A6P0ILT6-F1
#
_cell.length_a   1.000
_cell.length_b   1.000
_cell.length_c   1.000
_cell.angle_alpha   90.00
_cell.angle_beta   90.00
_cell.angle_gamma   90.00
#
_symmetry.space_group_name_H-M   'P 1'
#
loop_
_entity.id
_entity.type
_entity.pdbx_description
1 polymer ?
#
loop_
_entity_poly.entity_id
_entity_poly.type
_entity_poly.pdbx_seq_one_letter_code
_entity_poly.pdbx_strand_id
1 'polypeptide(L)'
;TGSLTIANNLTVNGNIKTTGIISGSSLPPNLIRNSYMNILDGNKPAGYRVLGNVNLEAAHPYTKGFEGPYVAEKPSNAASSVDTATQANPYWFRRYYKGSRASRGGLADGWNGLPDGRILKITGNNSAVHTSVMFPFESNVLTNKVHFKAWLKITSGSKVGFGVDSGYRNVVRGLIITKEQTDDAPDGWYQIDAVIGTSEVTSLNGLAFSMGIEASGSFEVYLALPYVANLDNDTWLPSVSDMLSRDGLTVHPSSRNVGIGTDSPEGKLDVRGDIRAGNSDIYFTNTNHNHTGIGNKSGWAAIENAANFGALMILGRAGTSKGRYVRLWDYLQVNGGMDITGNVGIGTSNPRTKLEVAGTVNVRDRILRNGQDFSKAGLASHNDTVKVPWGTTREWNIFVSPRVMGREEPDSEGDNALLKIECWARVNNTTSWKNHARYKYRIRNGDGRWYDENSGRHRPLVNYILIPR
;
A
#
# COMPACT_ATOMS: atom_id res chain seq x y z
N THR A 1 43.17 -36.39 20.09
CA THR A 1 41.86 -36.58 20.76
C THR A 1 42.11 -36.75 22.24
N GLY A 2 41.74 -35.75 23.03
CA GLY A 2 41.80 -35.79 24.49
C GLY A 2 41.03 -34.59 25.02
N SER A 3 39.81 -34.82 25.51
CA SER A 3 38.98 -33.79 26.14
C SER A 3 39.45 -33.58 27.57
N LEU A 4 39.63 -32.32 27.98
CA LEU A 4 39.80 -31.98 29.39
C LEU A 4 38.41 -31.75 29.98
N THR A 5 37.98 -32.62 30.89
CA THR A 5 36.76 -32.42 31.68
C THR A 5 37.16 -31.75 32.99
N ILE A 6 36.71 -30.51 33.20
CA ILE A 6 37.06 -29.69 34.38
C ILE A 6 36.12 -30.08 35.53
N ALA A 7 36.62 -30.84 36.49
CA ALA A 7 35.96 -31.02 37.79
C ALA A 7 36.66 -30.11 38.81
N ASN A 8 36.00 -29.00 39.13
CA ASN A 8 36.06 -28.20 40.35
C ASN A 8 37.36 -28.30 41.17
N ASN A 9 38.30 -27.37 40.96
CA ASN A 9 39.25 -26.80 41.94
C ASN A 9 40.45 -26.14 41.25
N LEU A 10 40.23 -25.16 40.37
CA LEU A 10 41.32 -24.33 39.86
C LEU A 10 41.28 -22.95 40.53
N THR A 11 42.08 -22.77 41.57
CA THR A 11 42.44 -21.44 42.10
C THR A 11 43.72 -21.01 41.40
N VAL A 12 43.65 -19.97 40.56
CA VAL A 12 44.84 -19.43 39.88
C VAL A 12 45.33 -18.19 40.61
N ASN A 13 46.47 -18.30 41.29
CA ASN A 13 47.20 -17.16 41.86
C ASN A 13 48.25 -16.67 40.85
N GLY A 14 47.78 -16.06 39.76
CA GLY A 14 48.59 -15.52 38.67
C GLY A 14 47.73 -15.12 37.46
N ASN A 15 48.33 -14.47 36.46
CA ASN A 15 47.61 -14.09 35.25
C ASN A 15 47.29 -15.32 34.38
N ILE A 16 46.01 -15.65 34.23
CA ILE A 16 45.54 -16.60 33.20
C ILE A 16 45.53 -15.84 31.87
N LYS A 17 46.36 -16.28 30.91
CA LYS A 17 46.25 -15.84 29.51
C LYS A 17 45.48 -16.90 28.74
N THR A 18 44.18 -16.69 28.55
CA THR A 18 43.37 -17.50 27.64
C THR A 18 43.67 -17.05 26.20
N THR A 19 44.23 -17.93 25.39
CA THR A 19 44.35 -17.73 23.94
C THR A 19 43.42 -18.71 23.22
N GLY A 20 42.20 -18.28 22.98
CA GLY A 20 41.31 -18.78 21.93
C GLY A 20 40.59 -17.57 21.36
N ILE A 21 40.62 -17.23 20.08
CA ILE A 21 40.64 -18.04 18.85
C ILE A 21 41.87 -17.75 17.95
N ILE A 22 42.53 -18.82 17.54
CA ILE A 22 43.27 -19.18 16.30
C ILE A 22 43.50 -18.06 15.24
N SER A 23 44.74 -17.58 15.12
CA SER A 23 45.42 -17.06 13.91
C SER A 23 44.61 -16.30 12.83
N GLY A 24 43.79 -15.34 13.23
CA GLY A 24 43.20 -14.33 12.38
C GLY A 24 42.39 -13.42 13.29
N SER A 25 42.77 -12.15 13.42
CA SER A 25 42.05 -11.20 14.26
C SER A 25 40.56 -11.25 13.91
N SER A 26 39.71 -11.69 14.84
CA SER A 26 38.26 -11.50 14.69
C SER A 26 38.06 -9.99 14.71
N LEU A 27 37.97 -9.40 13.52
CA LEU A 27 37.61 -8.01 13.38
C LEU A 27 36.22 -7.87 14.04
N PRO A 28 36.07 -7.01 15.06
CA PRO A 28 34.77 -6.74 15.64
C PRO A 28 33.75 -6.33 14.55
N PRO A 29 32.44 -6.46 14.80
CA PRO A 29 31.45 -6.00 13.83
C PRO A 29 31.70 -4.56 13.39
N ASN A 30 31.56 -4.29 12.09
CA ASN A 30 31.67 -2.94 11.57
C ASN A 30 30.59 -2.05 12.19
N LEU A 31 30.99 -0.95 12.83
CA LEU A 31 30.09 -0.01 13.48
C LEU A 31 29.47 1.01 12.52
N ILE A 32 29.82 0.99 11.23
CA ILE A 32 29.24 1.86 10.21
C ILE A 32 28.02 1.18 9.57
N ARG A 33 26.84 1.80 9.68
CA ARG A 33 25.54 1.27 9.19
C ARG A 33 25.37 1.23 7.67
N ASN A 34 26.26 1.85 6.90
CA ASN A 34 26.19 1.95 5.44
C ASN A 34 27.59 2.00 4.79
N SER A 35 28.43 1.01 5.08
CA SER A 35 29.81 0.93 4.58
C SER A 35 29.93 0.57 3.10
N TYR A 36 28.84 0.10 2.48
CA TYR A 36 28.76 -0.21 1.05
C TYR A 36 28.13 0.92 0.23
N MET A 37 27.67 1.99 0.88
CA MET A 37 27.03 3.15 0.23
C MET A 37 25.86 2.78 -0.71
N ASN A 38 25.21 1.65 -0.48
CA ASN A 38 24.16 1.11 -1.35
C ASN A 38 22.75 1.53 -0.93
N ILE A 39 22.58 1.93 0.35
CA ILE A 39 21.36 2.58 0.83
C ILE A 39 21.46 4.08 0.56
N LEU A 40 20.50 4.65 -0.17
CA LEU A 40 20.56 6.01 -0.70
C LEU A 40 19.38 6.89 -0.25
N ASP A 41 19.68 8.14 0.09
CA ASP A 41 18.73 9.26 0.21
C ASP A 41 18.89 10.15 -1.04
N GLY A 42 18.16 9.82 -2.11
CA GLY A 42 18.42 10.40 -3.43
C GLY A 42 19.75 9.89 -4.01
N ASN A 43 20.70 10.77 -4.31
CA ASN A 43 22.05 10.40 -4.79
C ASN A 43 23.09 10.23 -3.68
N LYS A 44 22.73 10.58 -2.44
CA LYS A 44 23.61 10.60 -1.28
C LYS A 44 23.51 9.28 -0.51
N PRO A 45 24.61 8.66 -0.06
CA PRO A 45 24.55 7.52 0.85
C PRO A 45 23.81 7.89 2.15
N ALA A 46 22.77 7.13 2.47
CA ALA A 46 21.91 7.38 3.62
C ALA A 46 22.72 7.38 4.94
N GLY A 47 22.35 8.28 5.85
CA GLY A 47 22.94 8.40 7.18
C GLY A 47 24.24 9.20 7.30
N TYR A 48 25.02 9.35 6.23
CA TYR A 48 26.21 10.22 6.25
C TYR A 48 25.78 11.69 6.40
N ARG A 49 26.50 12.47 7.21
CA ARG A 49 26.22 13.91 7.40
C ARG A 49 27.44 14.74 7.05
N VAL A 50 27.23 16.01 6.79
CA VAL A 50 28.29 16.96 6.44
C VAL A 50 28.16 18.24 7.24
N LEU A 51 29.29 18.92 7.45
CA LEU A 51 29.35 20.32 7.85
C LEU A 51 30.11 21.11 6.79
N GLY A 52 29.54 22.24 6.38
CA GLY A 52 30.13 23.15 5.40
C GLY A 52 29.68 22.89 3.97
N ASN A 53 30.48 23.39 3.02
CA ASN A 53 30.19 23.26 1.59
C ASN A 53 30.75 21.94 1.05
N VAL A 54 30.10 20.83 1.44
CA VAL A 54 30.49 19.46 1.09
C VAL A 54 29.29 18.70 0.52
N ASN A 55 29.47 18.07 -0.62
CA ASN A 55 28.48 17.24 -1.29
C ASN A 55 28.93 15.77 -1.28
N LEU A 56 27.99 14.88 -1.00
CA LEU A 56 28.20 13.44 -0.95
C LEU A 56 27.37 12.74 -2.03
N GLU A 57 28.01 11.87 -2.80
CA GLU A 57 27.39 11.07 -3.84
C GLU A 57 27.84 9.61 -3.74
N ALA A 58 26.95 8.68 -4.10
CA ALA A 58 27.28 7.26 -4.18
C ALA A 58 27.75 6.92 -5.61
N ALA A 59 29.07 6.83 -5.81
CA ALA A 59 29.64 6.52 -7.12
C ALA A 59 29.75 5.00 -7.34
N HIS A 60 29.63 4.58 -8.60
CA HIS A 60 29.95 3.19 -8.96
C HIS A 60 31.43 2.91 -8.66
N PRO A 61 31.83 1.72 -8.19
CA PRO A 61 33.21 1.40 -7.83
C PRO A 61 34.18 1.36 -9.04
N TYR A 62 33.69 1.46 -10.27
CA TYR A 62 34.55 1.71 -11.45
C TYR A 62 35.10 3.13 -11.51
N THR A 63 34.45 4.06 -10.79
CA THR A 63 34.83 5.47 -10.76
C THR A 63 36.21 5.61 -10.13
N LYS A 64 37.09 6.37 -10.80
CA LYS A 64 38.49 6.52 -10.42
C LYS A 64 39.25 5.21 -10.25
N GLY A 65 38.80 4.16 -10.94
CA GLY A 65 39.43 2.86 -10.96
C GLY A 65 39.53 2.21 -9.58
N PHE A 66 38.59 2.43 -8.64
CA PHE A 66 38.58 1.67 -7.38
C PHE A 66 38.51 0.17 -7.67
N GLU A 67 37.77 -0.24 -8.70
CA GLU A 67 37.88 -1.54 -9.32
C GLU A 67 37.60 -1.47 -10.82
N GLY A 68 37.86 -2.54 -11.55
CA GLY A 68 37.55 -2.69 -12.97
C GLY A 68 36.53 -3.81 -13.24
N PRO A 69 36.13 -3.99 -14.51
CA PRO A 69 35.19 -5.03 -14.89
C PRO A 69 35.89 -6.40 -14.90
N TYR A 70 35.21 -7.43 -14.40
CA TYR A 70 35.73 -8.80 -14.38
C TYR A 70 35.43 -9.51 -15.71
N VAL A 71 36.14 -9.10 -16.77
CA VAL A 71 35.87 -9.56 -18.15
C VAL A 71 37.11 -10.13 -18.82
N ALA A 72 36.88 -10.99 -19.82
CA ALA A 72 37.95 -11.67 -20.56
C ALA A 72 38.72 -10.73 -21.49
N GLU A 73 37.99 -9.84 -22.15
CA GLU A 73 38.46 -8.95 -23.20
C GLU A 73 38.33 -7.48 -22.76
N LYS A 74 39.20 -6.61 -23.29
CA LYS A 74 39.16 -5.18 -22.99
C LYS A 74 37.88 -4.56 -23.57
N PRO A 75 37.02 -3.92 -22.76
CA PRO A 75 35.86 -3.18 -23.28
C PRO A 75 36.28 -2.08 -24.26
N SER A 76 35.51 -1.88 -25.33
CA SER A 76 35.79 -0.84 -26.34
C SER A 76 35.73 0.58 -25.79
N ASN A 77 34.91 0.78 -24.76
CA ASN A 77 34.74 2.03 -23.99
C ASN A 77 35.67 2.10 -22.77
N ALA A 78 36.68 1.23 -22.65
CA ALA A 78 37.56 1.24 -21.49
C ALA A 78 38.31 2.58 -21.38
N ALA A 79 38.32 3.16 -20.18
CA ALA A 79 39.06 4.38 -19.90
C ALA A 79 40.56 4.21 -20.15
N SER A 80 41.22 5.29 -20.55
CA SER A 80 42.67 5.31 -20.80
C SER A 80 43.50 5.26 -19.51
N SER A 81 42.93 5.68 -18.39
CA SER A 81 43.57 5.66 -17.07
C SER A 81 42.58 5.37 -15.95
N VAL A 82 43.09 4.98 -14.78
CA VAL A 82 42.27 4.83 -13.57
C VAL A 82 41.58 6.13 -13.18
N ASP A 83 42.23 7.29 -13.35
CA ASP A 83 41.67 8.60 -12.96
C ASP A 83 40.54 9.10 -13.86
N THR A 84 40.46 8.61 -15.09
CA THR A 84 39.38 8.94 -16.04
C THR A 84 38.24 7.92 -16.01
N ALA A 85 38.39 6.84 -15.24
CA ALA A 85 37.42 5.77 -15.16
C ALA A 85 36.11 6.21 -14.51
N THR A 86 35.01 5.73 -15.06
CA THR A 86 33.63 5.94 -14.59
C THR A 86 32.84 4.63 -14.69
N GLN A 87 31.58 4.63 -14.26
CA GLN A 87 30.68 3.49 -14.52
C GLN A 87 30.55 3.19 -16.01
N ALA A 88 30.37 4.24 -16.82
CA ALA A 88 30.12 4.13 -18.25
C ALA A 88 31.40 3.82 -19.05
N ASN A 89 32.56 4.27 -18.57
CA ASN A 89 33.86 4.02 -19.19
C ASN A 89 34.82 3.46 -18.12
N PRO A 90 34.78 2.16 -17.83
CA PRO A 90 35.57 1.61 -16.73
C PRO A 90 37.03 1.39 -17.12
N TYR A 91 37.95 1.40 -16.16
CA TYR A 91 39.34 1.00 -16.44
C TYR A 91 39.47 -0.52 -16.42
N TRP A 92 39.98 -1.09 -17.51
CA TRP A 92 40.23 -2.53 -17.62
C TRP A 92 41.67 -2.84 -17.23
N PHE A 93 41.85 -3.38 -16.02
CA PHE A 93 43.18 -3.72 -15.52
C PHE A 93 43.84 -4.83 -16.34
N ARG A 94 43.14 -5.98 -16.47
CA ARG A 94 43.50 -7.10 -17.36
C ARG A 94 42.39 -8.16 -17.32
N ARG A 95 42.57 -9.22 -18.10
CA ARG A 95 41.71 -10.40 -18.16
C ARG A 95 41.38 -10.93 -16.76
N TYR A 96 40.09 -10.95 -16.42
CA TYR A 96 39.57 -11.49 -15.15
C TYR A 96 40.27 -10.93 -13.90
N TYR A 97 40.49 -9.61 -13.87
CA TYR A 97 41.15 -8.97 -12.74
C TYR A 97 40.58 -7.57 -12.55
N LYS A 98 40.01 -7.29 -11.37
CA LYS A 98 39.35 -6.01 -11.09
C LYS A 98 40.30 -4.98 -10.46
N GLY A 99 41.59 -5.28 -10.31
CA GLY A 99 42.60 -4.39 -9.74
C GLY A 99 43.18 -4.89 -8.41
N SER A 100 44.10 -4.13 -7.83
CA SER A 100 44.83 -4.50 -6.61
C SER A 100 43.98 -4.55 -5.35
N ARG A 101 42.89 -3.78 -5.27
CA ARG A 101 41.99 -3.74 -4.09
C ARG A 101 41.10 -4.97 -4.01
N ALA A 102 40.60 -5.42 -5.16
CA ALA A 102 39.74 -6.59 -5.29
C ALA A 102 40.20 -7.40 -6.51
N SER A 103 40.97 -8.47 -6.25
CA SER A 103 41.50 -9.31 -7.33
C SER A 103 40.37 -9.93 -8.17
N ARG A 104 39.42 -10.60 -7.48
CA ARG A 104 38.22 -11.24 -8.05
C ARG A 104 37.05 -10.98 -7.07
N GLY A 105 35.87 -10.61 -7.57
CA GLY A 105 34.68 -10.35 -6.73
C GLY A 105 34.74 -9.02 -5.97
N GLY A 106 34.48 -7.93 -6.67
CA GLY A 106 34.48 -6.57 -6.11
C GLY A 106 33.08 -6.05 -5.78
N LEU A 107 32.99 -4.78 -5.37
CA LEU A 107 31.76 -4.12 -4.96
C LEU A 107 30.64 -4.17 -6.02
N ALA A 108 30.99 -4.08 -7.32
CA ALA A 108 29.99 -4.08 -8.40
C ALA A 108 29.41 -5.46 -8.70
N ASP A 109 30.14 -6.54 -8.39
CA ASP A 109 29.80 -7.90 -8.84
C ASP A 109 29.59 -8.88 -7.68
N GLY A 110 29.51 -8.39 -6.44
CA GLY A 110 29.24 -9.22 -5.27
C GLY A 110 30.38 -9.30 -4.27
N TRP A 111 30.65 -8.22 -3.52
CA TRP A 111 31.47 -8.34 -2.31
C TRP A 111 30.63 -9.04 -1.24
N ASN A 112 31.05 -10.23 -0.79
CA ASN A 112 30.26 -11.07 0.14
C ASN A 112 28.84 -11.40 -0.38
N GLY A 113 28.65 -11.44 -1.71
CA GLY A 113 27.35 -11.73 -2.33
C GLY A 113 26.41 -10.53 -2.51
N LEU A 114 26.84 -9.30 -2.18
CA LEU A 114 26.07 -8.07 -2.39
C LEU A 114 26.52 -7.35 -3.68
N PRO A 115 25.69 -7.31 -4.75
CA PRO A 115 26.08 -6.83 -6.08
C PRO A 115 25.88 -5.31 -6.29
N ASP A 116 25.44 -4.58 -5.27
CA ASP A 116 25.02 -3.17 -5.37
C ASP A 116 25.97 -2.22 -4.63
N GLY A 117 27.19 -2.68 -4.33
CA GLY A 117 28.19 -1.91 -3.60
C GLY A 117 28.66 -0.66 -4.37
N ARG A 118 28.87 0.42 -3.63
CA ARG A 118 29.30 1.74 -4.13
C ARG A 118 30.47 2.28 -3.33
N ILE A 119 31.04 3.37 -3.83
CA ILE A 119 32.08 4.14 -3.14
C ILE A 119 31.54 5.55 -2.84
N LEU A 120 31.99 6.15 -1.74
CA LEU A 120 31.62 7.50 -1.37
C LEU A 120 32.45 8.49 -2.18
N LYS A 121 31.80 9.32 -2.99
CA LYS A 121 32.41 10.49 -3.65
C LYS A 121 32.08 11.74 -2.84
N ILE A 122 33.11 12.54 -2.58
CA ILE A 122 33.06 13.70 -1.71
C ILE A 122 33.63 14.88 -2.49
N THR A 123 32.80 15.90 -2.73
CA THR A 123 33.21 17.11 -3.45
C THR A 123 32.84 18.35 -2.65
N GLY A 124 33.52 19.47 -2.89
CA GLY A 124 33.24 20.70 -2.15
C GLY A 124 34.40 21.67 -2.17
N ASN A 125 34.40 22.61 -1.22
CA ASN A 125 35.53 23.51 -0.96
C ASN A 125 35.54 23.99 0.50
N ASN A 126 36.64 24.58 0.95
CA ASN A 126 36.81 25.10 2.30
C ASN A 126 36.27 26.53 2.52
N SER A 127 35.28 26.98 1.73
CA SER A 127 34.74 28.36 1.86
C SER A 127 33.81 28.56 3.06
N ALA A 128 33.23 27.48 3.59
CA ALA A 128 32.42 27.52 4.81
C ALA A 128 33.31 27.46 6.07
N VAL A 129 32.71 27.64 7.26
CA VAL A 129 33.44 27.57 8.55
C VAL A 129 33.95 26.15 8.87
N HIS A 130 33.33 25.12 8.32
CA HIS A 130 33.70 23.72 8.54
C HIS A 130 33.83 23.00 7.20
N THR A 131 34.60 21.92 7.16
CA THR A 131 34.68 21.01 6.00
C THR A 131 34.84 19.59 6.52
N SER A 132 33.72 18.97 6.87
CA SER A 132 33.71 17.71 7.60
C SER A 132 32.64 16.74 7.09
N VAL A 133 32.97 15.44 7.08
CA VAL A 133 32.06 14.32 6.82
C VAL A 133 31.93 13.50 8.10
N MET A 134 30.70 13.25 8.53
CA MET A 134 30.35 12.45 9.69
C MET A 134 29.74 11.12 9.22
N PHE A 135 30.14 10.03 9.88
CA PHE A 135 29.76 8.68 9.51
C PHE A 135 28.48 8.23 10.26
N PRO A 136 27.67 7.35 9.64
CA PRO A 136 26.49 6.77 10.26
C PRO A 136 26.89 5.60 11.17
N PHE A 137 27.33 5.93 12.38
CA PHE A 137 27.74 4.93 13.35
C PHE A 137 26.60 4.37 14.19
N GLU A 138 26.87 3.23 14.81
CA GLU A 138 26.10 2.75 15.95
C GLU A 138 26.16 3.71 17.14
N SER A 139 25.01 4.01 17.73
CA SER A 139 24.89 5.07 18.74
C SER A 139 25.27 4.66 20.17
N ASN A 140 25.53 3.37 20.46
CA ASN A 140 25.91 2.91 21.80
C ASN A 140 27.27 2.21 21.76
N VAL A 141 28.33 2.99 21.81
CA VAL A 141 29.72 2.51 21.77
C VAL A 141 30.51 3.37 22.75
N LEU A 142 30.75 2.85 23.95
CA LEU A 142 31.69 3.48 24.88
C LEU A 142 33.10 3.23 24.36
N THR A 143 33.83 4.27 23.97
CA THR A 143 35.22 4.11 23.51
C THR A 143 36.01 5.41 23.51
N ASN A 144 37.33 5.30 23.66
CA ASN A 144 38.29 6.38 23.42
C ASN A 144 39.27 6.09 22.26
N LYS A 145 39.08 4.98 21.53
CA LYS A 145 39.90 4.64 20.36
C LYS A 145 39.19 3.64 19.46
N VAL A 146 39.38 3.83 18.16
CA VAL A 146 38.79 2.94 17.16
C VAL A 146 39.85 2.38 16.22
N HIS A 147 39.62 1.16 15.75
CA HIS A 147 40.31 0.65 14.57
C HIS A 147 39.59 1.14 13.33
N PHE A 148 40.25 1.95 12.51
CA PHE A 148 39.71 2.43 11.24
C PHE A 148 40.44 1.79 10.07
N LYS A 149 39.66 1.26 9.13
CA LYS A 149 40.14 0.77 7.84
C LYS A 149 39.32 1.36 6.73
N ALA A 150 39.96 1.74 5.63
CA ALA A 150 39.27 2.21 4.43
C ALA A 150 40.25 2.26 3.25
N TRP A 151 39.73 2.45 2.05
CA TRP A 151 40.53 2.90 0.91
C TRP A 151 40.23 4.37 0.61
N LEU A 152 41.26 5.18 0.45
CA LEU A 152 41.16 6.62 0.22
C LEU A 152 41.87 7.02 -1.08
N LYS A 153 41.24 7.89 -1.86
CA LYS A 153 41.84 8.57 -3.02
C LYS A 153 41.56 10.06 -2.97
N ILE A 154 42.60 10.89 -3.10
CA ILE A 154 42.48 12.35 -3.17
C ILE A 154 42.77 12.79 -4.61
N THR A 155 41.72 13.03 -5.39
CA THR A 155 41.86 13.49 -6.78
C THR A 155 42.27 14.96 -6.81
N SER A 156 41.61 15.78 -5.99
CA SER A 156 42.00 17.17 -5.73
C SER A 156 41.76 17.51 -4.26
N GLY A 157 42.58 18.42 -3.74
CA GLY A 157 42.73 18.70 -2.31
C GLY A 157 44.13 18.36 -1.81
N SER A 158 44.49 18.90 -0.65
CA SER A 158 45.83 18.81 -0.09
C SER A 158 45.98 17.61 0.85
N LYS A 159 45.00 17.40 1.74
CA LYS A 159 45.02 16.30 2.71
C LYS A 159 43.64 16.03 3.30
N VAL A 160 43.49 14.82 3.84
CA VAL A 160 42.34 14.34 4.58
C VAL A 160 42.79 13.93 5.97
N GLY A 161 41.97 14.13 6.99
CA GLY A 161 42.26 13.60 8.33
C GLY A 161 41.07 12.95 8.99
N PHE A 162 41.33 11.92 9.78
CA PHE A 162 40.32 11.15 10.50
C PHE A 162 40.57 11.23 12.01
N GLY A 163 39.56 11.69 12.75
CA GLY A 163 39.66 11.79 14.20
C GLY A 163 38.64 12.77 14.77
N VAL A 164 38.81 13.09 16.05
CA VAL A 164 37.96 14.06 16.76
C VAL A 164 38.06 15.43 16.10
N ASP A 165 36.90 16.04 15.84
CA ASP A 165 36.80 17.40 15.28
C ASP A 165 37.58 17.62 13.98
N SER A 166 37.88 16.57 13.22
CA SER A 166 38.56 16.71 11.94
C SER A 166 37.62 17.40 10.94
N GLY A 167 38.07 18.54 10.41
CA GLY A 167 37.29 19.41 9.54
C GLY A 167 36.53 20.52 10.28
N TYR A 168 36.51 20.50 11.62
CA TYR A 168 35.92 21.57 12.41
C TYR A 168 36.80 22.83 12.36
N ARG A 169 36.22 23.99 12.03
CA ARG A 169 36.94 25.26 11.76
C ARG A 169 37.96 25.13 10.62
N ASN A 170 37.67 24.27 9.64
CA ASN A 170 38.57 23.90 8.54
C ASN A 170 39.95 23.39 8.99
N VAL A 171 40.04 22.84 10.20
CA VAL A 171 41.27 22.24 10.72
C VAL A 171 41.17 20.72 10.59
N VAL A 172 42.10 20.13 9.84
CA VAL A 172 42.23 18.68 9.72
C VAL A 172 43.02 18.13 10.93
N ARG A 173 42.49 17.10 11.60
CA ARG A 173 43.04 16.52 12.85
C ARG A 173 43.10 15.00 12.78
N GLY A 174 43.79 14.39 13.75
CA GLY A 174 43.88 12.95 13.93
C GLY A 174 44.88 12.29 12.96
N LEU A 175 44.49 11.16 12.37
CA LEU A 175 45.28 10.50 11.33
C LEU A 175 45.20 11.30 10.04
N ILE A 176 46.29 11.91 9.61
CA ILE A 176 46.36 12.72 8.39
C ILE A 176 46.95 11.92 7.24
N ILE A 177 46.24 11.89 6.11
CA ILE A 177 46.70 11.33 4.85
C ILE A 177 46.76 12.45 3.81
N THR A 178 47.93 12.66 3.22
CA THR A 178 48.18 13.69 2.20
C THR A 178 47.83 13.18 0.80
N LYS A 179 47.61 14.10 -0.13
CA LYS A 179 47.42 13.75 -1.55
C LYS A 179 48.62 12.97 -2.10
N GLU A 180 49.84 13.38 -1.76
CA GLU A 180 51.08 12.70 -2.16
C GLU A 180 51.07 11.22 -1.75
N GLN A 181 50.71 10.92 -0.50
CA GLN A 181 50.56 9.52 -0.06
C GLN A 181 49.51 8.75 -0.84
N THR A 182 48.42 9.38 -1.28
CA THR A 182 47.45 8.71 -2.14
C THR A 182 47.98 8.52 -3.56
N ASP A 183 48.71 9.49 -4.11
CA ASP A 183 49.26 9.44 -5.47
C ASP A 183 50.37 8.37 -5.59
N ASP A 184 51.17 8.18 -4.53
CA ASP A 184 52.19 7.13 -4.46
C ASP A 184 51.61 5.72 -4.26
N ALA A 185 50.35 5.63 -3.82
CA ALA A 185 49.70 4.35 -3.61
C ALA A 185 49.28 3.72 -4.96
N PRO A 186 49.18 2.37 -5.04
CA PRO A 186 48.75 1.69 -6.25
C PRO A 186 47.41 2.25 -6.78
N ASP A 187 47.41 2.67 -8.05
CA ASP A 187 46.27 3.29 -8.74
C ASP A 187 45.72 4.57 -8.08
N GLY A 188 46.51 5.19 -7.22
CA GLY A 188 46.13 6.37 -6.46
C GLY A 188 45.20 6.08 -5.25
N TRP A 189 45.12 4.81 -4.81
CA TRP A 189 44.24 4.37 -3.72
C TRP A 189 45.06 3.90 -2.51
N TYR A 190 45.10 4.74 -1.47
CA TYR A 190 45.80 4.45 -0.22
C TYR A 190 44.95 3.57 0.70
N GLN A 191 45.54 2.48 1.22
CA GLN A 191 44.90 1.64 2.23
C GLN A 191 45.15 2.21 3.63
N ILE A 192 44.08 2.62 4.29
CA ILE A 192 44.11 3.01 5.70
C ILE A 192 43.92 1.74 6.53
N ASP A 193 44.82 1.53 7.49
CA ASP A 193 44.70 0.54 8.55
C ASP A 193 45.40 1.09 9.80
N ALA A 194 44.62 1.71 10.69
CA ALA A 194 45.20 2.46 11.81
C ALA A 194 44.28 2.49 13.03
N VAL A 195 44.90 2.58 14.21
CA VAL A 195 44.20 2.90 15.46
C VAL A 195 44.14 4.43 15.61
N ILE A 196 42.94 4.97 15.75
CA ILE A 196 42.69 6.40 15.87
C ILE A 196 42.13 6.68 17.25
N GLY A 197 42.80 7.55 18.00
CA GLY A 197 42.30 8.05 19.28
C GLY A 197 41.06 8.93 19.08
N THR A 198 40.04 8.69 19.90
CA THR A 198 38.84 9.53 20.01
C THR A 198 38.75 10.10 21.42
N SER A 199 37.87 11.07 21.64
CA SER A 199 37.46 11.42 23.00
C SER A 199 36.71 10.22 23.59
N GLU A 200 36.84 10.01 24.91
CA GLU A 200 36.00 9.03 25.60
C GLU A 200 34.54 9.47 25.52
N VAL A 201 33.77 8.74 24.73
CA VAL A 201 32.35 9.03 24.47
C VAL A 201 31.55 7.76 24.58
N THR A 202 30.28 7.86 25.01
CA THR A 202 29.34 6.73 25.06
C THR A 202 28.75 6.37 23.69
N SER A 203 29.03 7.19 22.67
CA SER A 203 28.45 7.13 21.34
C SER A 203 29.42 7.72 20.31
N LEU A 204 29.80 6.95 19.29
CA LEU A 204 30.50 7.50 18.13
C LEU A 204 29.50 8.27 17.29
N ASN A 205 29.32 9.57 17.51
CA ASN A 205 28.41 10.38 16.69
C ASN A 205 29.00 11.77 16.41
N GLY A 206 28.46 12.43 15.37
CA GLY A 206 28.85 13.80 15.05
C GLY A 206 30.36 13.93 14.81
N LEU A 207 31.01 14.79 15.59
CA LEU A 207 32.45 15.06 15.51
C LEU A 207 33.32 14.17 16.41
N ALA A 208 32.73 13.21 17.14
CA ALA A 208 33.50 12.26 17.95
C ALA A 208 34.48 11.42 17.11
N PHE A 209 34.08 11.13 15.87
CA PHE A 209 34.97 10.67 14.81
C PHE A 209 34.45 11.23 13.49
N SER A 210 35.24 12.09 12.84
CA SER A 210 34.88 12.71 11.57
C SER A 210 36.05 12.68 10.59
N MET A 211 35.73 12.86 9.32
CA MET A 211 36.68 13.05 8.24
C MET A 211 36.73 14.53 7.87
N GLY A 212 37.88 15.17 8.04
CA GLY A 212 38.14 16.54 7.62
C GLY A 212 38.90 16.57 6.30
N ILE A 213 38.62 17.57 5.47
CA ILE A 213 39.27 17.75 4.16
C ILE A 213 39.84 19.17 4.07
N GLU A 214 41.09 19.28 3.66
CA GLU A 214 41.76 20.56 3.40
C GLU A 214 42.17 20.65 1.93
N ALA A 215 41.89 21.79 1.31
CA ALA A 215 42.22 22.07 -0.07
C ALA A 215 42.43 23.58 -0.30
N SER A 216 43.35 23.92 -1.19
CA SER A 216 43.42 25.26 -1.80
C SER A 216 42.45 25.34 -2.99
N GLY A 217 41.16 25.48 -2.70
CA GLY A 217 40.08 25.58 -3.70
C GLY A 217 39.05 24.46 -3.59
N SER A 218 38.57 23.96 -4.74
CA SER A 218 37.67 22.80 -4.77
C SER A 218 38.44 21.50 -4.54
N PHE A 219 37.77 20.52 -3.93
CA PHE A 219 38.29 19.17 -3.74
C PHE A 219 37.36 18.09 -4.32
N GLU A 220 37.95 16.94 -4.62
CA GLU A 220 37.29 15.71 -5.02
C GLU A 220 38.05 14.53 -4.39
N VAL A 221 37.38 13.85 -3.46
CA VAL A 221 37.93 12.76 -2.64
C VAL A 221 36.99 11.57 -2.73
N TYR A 222 37.56 10.36 -2.70
CA TYR A 222 36.79 9.12 -2.67
C TYR A 222 37.18 8.25 -1.50
N LEU A 223 36.19 7.62 -0.87
CA LEU A 223 36.36 6.69 0.24
C LEU A 223 35.58 5.40 -0.05
N ALA A 224 36.22 4.25 0.10
CA ALA A 224 35.60 2.96 -0.14
C ALA A 224 35.82 2.01 1.04
N LEU A 225 34.80 1.17 1.31
CA LEU A 225 34.81 0.16 2.38
C LEU A 225 35.27 0.70 3.75
N PRO A 226 34.73 1.85 4.24
CA PRO A 226 35.07 2.29 5.57
C PRO A 226 34.57 1.29 6.60
N TYR A 227 35.46 0.93 7.51
CA TYR A 227 35.25 0.00 8.59
C TYR A 227 35.74 0.64 9.87
N VAL A 228 34.90 0.64 10.89
CA VAL A 228 35.24 1.11 12.23
C VAL A 228 34.88 0.03 13.23
N ALA A 229 35.84 -0.31 14.10
CA ALA A 229 35.61 -1.19 15.23
C ALA A 229 36.07 -0.56 16.54
N ASN A 230 35.32 -0.85 17.59
CA ASN A 230 35.73 -0.56 18.95
C ASN A 230 36.86 -1.51 19.36
N LEU A 231 37.88 -0.96 20.03
CA LEU A 231 39.03 -1.72 20.55
C LEU A 231 39.07 -1.78 22.08
N ASP A 232 38.13 -1.16 22.76
CA ASP A 232 38.08 -1.17 24.21
C ASP A 232 37.42 -2.45 24.73
N ASN A 233 38.11 -3.11 25.67
CA ASN A 233 37.70 -4.41 26.23
C ASN A 233 36.53 -4.30 27.24
N ASP A 234 36.23 -3.10 27.74
CA ASP A 234 35.20 -2.85 28.75
C ASP A 234 33.84 -2.46 28.15
N THR A 235 33.60 -2.83 26.89
CA THR A 235 32.53 -2.24 26.10
C THR A 235 31.33 -3.16 25.97
N TRP A 236 30.22 -2.74 26.56
CA TRP A 236 28.92 -3.37 26.40
C TRP A 236 28.29 -2.86 25.10
N LEU A 237 28.55 -3.55 23.99
CA LEU A 237 27.70 -3.39 22.81
C LEU A 237 26.35 -4.08 23.09
N PRO A 238 25.22 -3.36 22.98
CA PRO A 238 23.91 -4.00 23.03
C PRO A 238 23.80 -5.07 21.94
N SER A 239 22.89 -6.03 22.13
CA SER A 239 22.64 -7.02 21.07
C SER A 239 22.08 -6.33 19.82
N VAL A 240 22.26 -6.96 18.65
CA VAL A 240 21.65 -6.46 17.40
C VAL A 240 20.13 -6.24 17.57
N SER A 241 19.44 -7.11 18.31
CA SER A 241 18.02 -6.96 18.63
C SER A 241 17.70 -5.71 19.46
N ASP A 242 18.54 -5.36 20.45
CA ASP A 242 18.33 -4.14 21.26
C ASP A 242 18.52 -2.90 20.40
N MET A 243 19.48 -2.94 19.47
CA MET A 243 19.79 -1.84 18.57
C MET A 243 18.65 -1.63 17.56
N LEU A 244 18.18 -2.71 16.92
CA LEU A 244 17.03 -2.68 16.03
C LEU A 244 15.77 -2.16 16.74
N SER A 245 15.51 -2.62 17.97
CA SER A 245 14.35 -2.20 18.77
C SER A 245 14.35 -0.68 19.02
N ARG A 246 15.52 -0.11 19.33
CA ARG A 246 15.69 1.35 19.49
C ARG A 246 15.49 2.14 18.21
N ASP A 247 15.79 1.53 17.06
CA ASP A 247 15.52 2.10 15.72
C ASP A 247 14.08 1.81 15.24
N GLY A 248 13.23 1.26 16.12
CA GLY A 248 11.81 1.04 15.86
C GLY A 248 11.47 -0.32 15.24
N LEU A 249 12.43 -1.24 15.08
CA LEU A 249 12.18 -2.63 14.67
C LEU A 249 12.39 -3.59 15.85
N THR A 250 11.32 -4.00 16.48
CA THR A 250 11.36 -4.88 17.64
C THR A 250 11.10 -6.32 17.22
N VAL A 251 11.95 -7.25 17.64
CA VAL A 251 11.60 -8.68 17.70
C VAL A 251 11.43 -9.03 19.17
N HIS A 252 10.18 -9.11 19.63
CA HIS A 252 9.89 -9.23 21.06
C HIS A 252 10.38 -10.59 21.59
N PRO A 253 11.23 -10.62 22.64
CA PRO A 253 12.05 -11.79 22.97
C PRO A 253 11.25 -13.00 23.45
N SER A 254 10.09 -12.80 24.07
CA SER A 254 9.25 -13.90 24.59
C SER A 254 8.13 -14.30 23.63
N SER A 255 7.41 -13.33 23.06
CA SER A 255 6.29 -13.61 22.13
C SER A 255 6.73 -13.94 20.71
N ARG A 256 7.97 -13.57 20.34
CA ARG A 256 8.55 -13.66 18.99
C ARG A 256 7.71 -12.87 17.96
N ASN A 257 7.01 -11.84 18.41
CA ASN A 257 6.27 -10.93 17.54
C ASN A 257 7.20 -9.84 17.00
N VAL A 258 6.90 -9.34 15.81
CA VAL A 258 7.61 -8.23 15.18
C VAL A 258 6.82 -6.94 15.38
N GLY A 259 7.43 -5.94 15.99
CA GLY A 259 6.89 -4.59 16.12
C GLY A 259 7.64 -3.63 15.21
N ILE A 260 6.92 -2.77 14.48
CA ILE A 260 7.48 -1.64 13.74
C ILE A 260 6.90 -0.36 14.35
N GLY A 261 7.74 0.48 14.93
CA GLY A 261 7.34 1.66 15.73
C GLY A 261 6.75 1.32 17.10
N THR A 262 6.81 0.05 17.54
CA THR A 262 6.34 -0.42 18.85
C THR A 262 7.28 -1.48 19.42
N ASP A 263 7.54 -1.40 20.73
CA ASP A 263 8.29 -2.40 21.50
C ASP A 263 7.38 -3.49 22.11
N SER A 264 6.08 -3.23 22.12
CA SER A 264 5.05 -4.05 22.74
C SER A 264 4.01 -4.47 21.68
N PRO A 265 4.39 -5.29 20.68
CA PRO A 265 3.50 -5.67 19.58
C PRO A 265 2.31 -6.52 20.06
N GLU A 266 1.09 -6.11 19.73
CA GLU A 266 -0.16 -6.77 20.11
C GLU A 266 -0.51 -7.97 19.20
N GLY A 267 0.15 -8.08 18.04
CA GLY A 267 0.00 -9.17 17.07
C GLY A 267 1.35 -9.71 16.59
N LYS A 268 1.33 -10.75 15.74
CA LYS A 268 2.57 -11.34 15.17
C LYS A 268 3.40 -10.33 14.40
N LEU A 269 2.72 -9.42 13.71
CA LEU A 269 3.25 -8.19 13.15
C LEU A 269 2.35 -7.06 13.62
N ASP A 270 2.93 -6.04 14.25
CA ASP A 270 2.22 -4.84 14.71
C ASP A 270 3.00 -3.60 14.21
N VAL A 271 2.32 -2.75 13.45
CA VAL A 271 2.93 -1.59 12.79
C VAL A 271 2.23 -0.33 13.27
N ARG A 272 2.96 0.52 14.01
CA ARG A 272 2.52 1.88 14.34
C ARG A 272 2.87 2.83 13.22
N GLY A 273 2.11 2.76 12.13
CA GLY A 273 2.30 3.58 10.94
C GLY A 273 1.64 2.96 9.71
N ASP A 274 1.97 3.50 8.55
CA ASP A 274 1.45 3.01 7.27
C ASP A 274 2.11 1.69 6.84
N ILE A 275 1.33 0.82 6.21
CA ILE A 275 1.84 -0.39 5.56
C ILE A 275 1.77 -0.17 4.04
N ARG A 276 2.92 -0.06 3.39
CA ARG A 276 3.03 0.05 1.92
C ARG A 276 3.36 -1.31 1.30
N ALA A 277 2.36 -1.99 0.76
CA ALA A 277 2.55 -3.24 0.01
C ALA A 277 2.94 -2.94 -1.45
N GLY A 278 4.25 -2.92 -1.75
CA GLY A 278 4.77 -2.53 -3.08
C GLY A 278 4.34 -3.43 -4.24
N ASN A 279 4.13 -4.72 -3.96
CA ASN A 279 3.55 -5.67 -4.93
C ASN A 279 2.02 -5.70 -4.88
N SER A 280 1.39 -4.74 -4.18
CA SER A 280 -0.07 -4.56 -3.98
C SER A 280 -0.81 -5.68 -3.24
N ASP A 281 -0.20 -6.85 -3.08
CA ASP A 281 -0.85 -8.01 -2.48
C ASP A 281 -0.88 -7.98 -0.95
N ILE A 282 -2.06 -8.27 -0.39
CA ILE A 282 -2.27 -8.65 1.01
C ILE A 282 -3.22 -9.86 1.01
N TYR A 283 -2.72 -11.03 1.43
CA TYR A 283 -3.47 -12.28 1.42
C TYR A 283 -4.03 -12.63 2.81
N PHE A 284 -5.31 -13.00 2.87
CA PHE A 284 -5.99 -13.47 4.09
C PHE A 284 -6.29 -14.98 4.00
N THR A 285 -5.28 -15.81 4.24
CA THR A 285 -5.31 -17.24 3.87
C THR A 285 -5.80 -18.21 4.96
N ASN A 286 -5.99 -17.77 6.20
CA ASN A 286 -6.46 -18.65 7.27
C ASN A 286 -7.96 -18.96 7.11
N THR A 287 -8.28 -20.18 6.68
CA THR A 287 -9.66 -20.62 6.39
C THR A 287 -10.52 -20.86 7.63
N ASN A 288 -9.91 -20.93 8.82
CA ASN A 288 -10.61 -21.20 10.08
C ASN A 288 -10.65 -19.96 11.00
N HIS A 289 -10.30 -18.78 10.49
CA HIS A 289 -10.36 -17.54 11.26
C HIS A 289 -11.81 -17.09 11.45
N ASN A 290 -12.25 -16.93 12.71
CA ASN A 290 -13.56 -16.36 13.01
C ASN A 290 -13.47 -14.85 13.19
N HIS A 291 -14.54 -14.12 12.85
CA HIS A 291 -14.66 -12.69 13.12
C HIS A 291 -14.29 -12.38 14.57
N THR A 292 -13.21 -11.62 14.77
CA THR A 292 -12.63 -11.37 16.11
C THR A 292 -13.33 -10.25 16.86
N GLY A 293 -14.07 -9.40 16.14
CA GLY A 293 -14.65 -8.19 16.69
C GLY A 293 -13.64 -7.11 17.09
N ILE A 294 -12.35 -7.25 16.77
CA ILE A 294 -11.34 -6.22 17.07
C ILE A 294 -11.72 -4.87 16.44
N GLY A 295 -12.15 -4.89 15.17
CA GLY A 295 -12.67 -3.71 14.47
C GLY A 295 -13.96 -3.11 15.06
N ASN A 296 -14.59 -3.79 16.04
CA ASN A 296 -15.80 -3.27 16.68
C ASN A 296 -15.53 -2.16 17.69
N LYS A 297 -14.28 -2.03 18.16
CA LYS A 297 -13.86 -1.00 19.11
C LYS A 297 -14.09 0.40 18.53
N SER A 298 -14.64 1.32 19.32
CA SER A 298 -14.94 2.68 18.88
C SER A 298 -13.70 3.35 18.28
N GLY A 299 -13.85 3.92 17.09
CA GLY A 299 -12.77 4.53 16.31
C GLY A 299 -11.98 3.58 15.40
N TRP A 300 -12.16 2.26 15.52
CA TRP A 300 -11.40 1.25 14.77
C TRP A 300 -12.17 0.76 13.54
N ALA A 301 -11.44 0.20 12.58
CA ALA A 301 -11.94 -0.44 11.35
C ALA A 301 -11.13 -1.73 11.11
N ALA A 302 -11.64 -2.65 10.29
CA ALA A 302 -10.95 -3.93 10.02
C ALA A 302 -11.27 -4.50 8.63
N ILE A 303 -10.36 -5.34 8.13
CA ILE A 303 -10.54 -6.22 6.98
C ILE A 303 -10.08 -7.62 7.41
N GLU A 304 -10.92 -8.64 7.25
CA GLU A 304 -10.61 -10.00 7.74
C GLU A 304 -11.33 -11.09 6.92
N ASN A 305 -10.71 -12.27 6.78
CA ASN A 305 -11.36 -13.46 6.22
C ASN A 305 -12.08 -14.22 7.34
N ALA A 306 -13.42 -14.20 7.36
CA ALA A 306 -14.22 -14.69 8.48
C ALA A 306 -15.00 -15.97 8.12
N ALA A 307 -14.55 -17.12 8.63
CA ALA A 307 -15.13 -18.44 8.42
C ALA A 307 -16.60 -18.53 8.87
N ASN A 308 -16.92 -17.95 10.03
CA ASN A 308 -18.29 -17.90 10.55
C ASN A 308 -19.26 -17.00 9.76
N PHE A 309 -18.75 -16.22 8.80
CA PHE A 309 -19.56 -15.48 7.81
C PHE A 309 -19.38 -16.02 6.38
N GLY A 310 -18.43 -16.93 6.16
CA GLY A 310 -18.10 -17.47 4.85
C GLY A 310 -17.61 -16.42 3.84
N ALA A 311 -16.97 -15.32 4.30
CA ALA A 311 -16.65 -14.18 3.45
C ALA A 311 -15.42 -13.37 3.91
N LEU A 312 -14.84 -12.60 2.97
CA LEU A 312 -14.02 -11.45 3.32
C LEU A 312 -14.93 -10.35 3.88
N MET A 313 -14.70 -9.98 5.13
CA MET A 313 -15.45 -8.94 5.82
C MET A 313 -14.67 -7.62 5.78
N ILE A 314 -15.37 -6.53 5.43
CA ILE A 314 -14.87 -5.16 5.54
C ILE A 314 -15.73 -4.41 6.55
N LEU A 315 -15.11 -4.00 7.67
CA LEU A 315 -15.77 -3.28 8.74
C LEU A 315 -15.36 -1.81 8.71
N GLY A 316 -16.33 -0.96 8.45
CA GLY A 316 -16.19 0.48 8.54
C GLY A 316 -15.90 0.98 9.96
N ARG A 317 -15.40 2.21 10.07
CA ARG A 317 -15.02 2.81 11.36
C ARG A 317 -16.18 2.82 12.36
N ALA A 318 -15.99 2.22 13.54
CA ALA A 318 -17.00 2.14 14.59
C ALA A 318 -17.16 3.43 15.41
N GLY A 319 -18.35 3.66 15.97
CA GLY A 319 -18.64 4.79 16.86
C GLY A 319 -18.95 6.12 16.12
N THR A 320 -19.31 6.05 14.84
CA THR A 320 -19.73 7.25 14.08
C THR A 320 -21.21 7.58 14.32
N SER A 321 -21.69 8.72 13.83
CA SER A 321 -23.10 9.14 13.98
C SER A 321 -24.12 8.16 13.39
N LYS A 322 -23.69 7.20 12.56
CA LYS A 322 -24.53 6.14 12.00
C LYS A 322 -24.07 4.75 12.39
N GLY A 323 -23.34 4.66 13.51
CA GLY A 323 -22.70 3.43 13.98
C GLY A 323 -21.40 3.18 13.22
N ARG A 324 -21.49 2.72 11.97
CA ARG A 324 -20.33 2.34 11.13
C ARG A 324 -20.51 2.78 9.67
N TYR A 325 -19.41 3.19 9.04
CA TYR A 325 -19.37 3.55 7.61
C TYR A 325 -18.15 2.99 6.89
N VAL A 326 -18.41 2.38 5.72
CA VAL A 326 -17.43 2.24 4.63
C VAL A 326 -17.81 3.29 3.58
N ARG A 327 -16.84 4.12 3.15
CA ARG A 327 -17.06 5.14 2.11
C ARG A 327 -16.18 4.81 0.91
N LEU A 328 -16.73 5.02 -0.28
CA LEU A 328 -16.06 4.86 -1.56
C LEU A 328 -16.23 6.19 -2.30
N TRP A 329 -15.13 6.84 -2.69
CA TRP A 329 -15.15 8.13 -3.40
C TRP A 329 -15.30 7.94 -4.91
N ASP A 330 -14.76 6.84 -5.42
CA ASP A 330 -14.79 6.49 -6.84
C ASP A 330 -15.93 5.51 -7.15
N TYR A 331 -15.93 4.99 -8.38
CA TYR A 331 -16.93 4.04 -8.83
C TYR A 331 -16.89 2.72 -8.03
N LEU A 332 -18.05 2.30 -7.53
CA LEU A 332 -18.27 0.94 -7.04
C LEU A 332 -18.89 0.10 -8.17
N GLN A 333 -18.14 -0.89 -8.63
CA GLN A 333 -18.65 -1.91 -9.55
C GLN A 333 -18.81 -3.24 -8.79
N VAL A 334 -19.98 -3.87 -8.94
CA VAL A 334 -20.25 -5.22 -8.45
C VAL A 334 -20.50 -6.11 -9.66
N ASN A 335 -19.57 -7.01 -9.95
CA ASN A 335 -19.68 -7.91 -11.12
C ASN A 335 -20.59 -9.12 -10.84
N GLY A 336 -20.71 -9.53 -9.57
CA GLY A 336 -21.64 -10.57 -9.13
C GLY A 336 -23.01 -10.00 -8.76
N GLY A 337 -23.80 -10.80 -8.04
CA GLY A 337 -25.03 -10.31 -7.42
C GLY A 337 -24.74 -9.34 -6.27
N MET A 338 -25.60 -8.33 -6.10
CA MET A 338 -25.57 -7.45 -4.93
C MET A 338 -26.66 -7.91 -3.95
N ASP A 339 -26.25 -8.55 -2.85
CA ASP A 339 -27.15 -8.93 -1.75
C ASP A 339 -27.12 -7.86 -0.65
N ILE A 340 -28.28 -7.28 -0.35
CA ILE A 340 -28.45 -6.20 0.63
C ILE A 340 -29.58 -6.58 1.58
N THR A 341 -29.21 -6.93 2.81
CA THR A 341 -30.17 -7.28 3.85
C THR A 341 -30.85 -6.05 4.47
N GLY A 342 -30.15 -4.91 4.44
CA GLY A 342 -30.62 -3.61 4.93
C GLY A 342 -31.48 -2.84 3.93
N ASN A 343 -31.61 -1.53 4.15
CA ASN A 343 -32.28 -0.60 3.24
C ASN A 343 -31.25 0.14 2.38
N VAL A 344 -31.57 0.36 1.10
CA VAL A 344 -30.76 1.15 0.17
C VAL A 344 -31.34 2.56 0.06
N GLY A 345 -30.53 3.55 0.42
CA GLY A 345 -30.85 4.97 0.21
C GLY A 345 -30.01 5.55 -0.92
N ILE A 346 -30.66 6.12 -1.94
CA ILE A 346 -30.00 6.91 -3.00
C ILE A 346 -30.42 8.37 -2.81
N GLY A 347 -29.47 9.25 -2.52
CA GLY A 347 -29.76 10.66 -2.18
C GLY A 347 -30.40 10.87 -0.80
N THR A 348 -30.59 9.80 -0.01
CA THR A 348 -31.11 9.86 1.36
C THR A 348 -30.21 9.06 2.29
N SER A 349 -30.02 9.55 3.52
CA SER A 349 -29.18 8.88 4.52
C SER A 349 -29.97 8.03 5.52
N ASN A 350 -31.31 8.09 5.49
CA ASN A 350 -32.21 7.40 6.41
C ASN A 350 -33.38 6.75 5.66
N PRO A 351 -33.12 5.77 4.76
CA PRO A 351 -34.18 5.12 3.99
C PRO A 351 -35.16 4.38 4.91
N ARG A 352 -36.46 4.62 4.72
CA ARG A 352 -37.57 4.03 5.49
C ARG A 352 -38.13 2.75 4.87
N THR A 353 -37.81 2.50 3.61
CA THR A 353 -38.18 1.29 2.87
C THR A 353 -36.93 0.60 2.31
N LYS A 354 -37.08 -0.62 1.77
CA LYS A 354 -35.96 -1.42 1.27
C LYS A 354 -35.14 -0.73 0.17
N LEU A 355 -35.80 0.04 -0.69
CA LEU A 355 -35.16 0.93 -1.66
C LEU A 355 -35.88 2.27 -1.61
N GLU A 356 -35.17 3.33 -1.22
CA GLU A 356 -35.66 4.71 -1.23
C GLU A 356 -34.72 5.58 -2.06
N VAL A 357 -35.28 6.22 -3.09
CA VAL A 357 -34.54 7.15 -3.94
C VAL A 357 -35.13 8.53 -3.75
N ALA A 358 -34.33 9.45 -3.17
CA ALA A 358 -34.67 10.86 -3.06
C ALA A 358 -34.32 11.57 -4.36
N GLY A 359 -35.12 11.33 -5.40
CA GLY A 359 -34.89 11.87 -6.74
C GLY A 359 -35.59 11.05 -7.82
N THR A 360 -35.19 11.27 -9.07
CA THR A 360 -35.74 10.55 -10.22
C THR A 360 -35.07 9.20 -10.40
N VAL A 361 -35.87 8.14 -10.54
CA VAL A 361 -35.40 6.83 -11.01
C VAL A 361 -35.69 6.71 -12.50
N ASN A 362 -34.65 6.61 -13.32
CA ASN A 362 -34.79 6.29 -14.74
C ASN A 362 -34.68 4.76 -14.93
N VAL A 363 -35.82 4.10 -15.15
CA VAL A 363 -35.88 2.66 -15.49
C VAL A 363 -36.12 2.54 -16.98
N ARG A 364 -35.16 1.94 -17.71
CA ARG A 364 -35.23 1.80 -19.18
C ARG A 364 -36.23 0.74 -19.63
N ASP A 365 -36.43 -0.29 -18.83
CA ASP A 365 -37.38 -1.38 -19.10
C ASP A 365 -38.59 -1.27 -18.15
N ARG A 366 -38.95 -2.37 -17.47
CA ARG A 366 -40.18 -2.47 -16.67
C ARG A 366 -39.88 -2.68 -15.19
N ILE A 367 -40.60 -1.93 -14.34
CA ILE A 367 -40.70 -2.25 -12.91
C ILE A 367 -41.74 -3.35 -12.74
N LEU A 368 -41.30 -4.54 -12.35
CA LEU A 368 -42.19 -5.65 -12.00
C LEU A 368 -42.57 -5.56 -10.51
N ARG A 369 -43.84 -5.36 -10.21
CA ARG A 369 -44.37 -5.50 -8.84
C ARG A 369 -44.88 -6.93 -8.67
N ASN A 370 -44.06 -7.80 -8.07
CA ASN A 370 -44.46 -9.18 -7.84
C ASN A 370 -45.71 -9.23 -6.93
N GLY A 371 -46.74 -9.98 -7.32
CA GLY A 371 -48.00 -10.10 -6.59
C GLY A 371 -49.02 -8.97 -6.76
N GLN A 372 -48.85 -8.08 -7.75
CA GLN A 372 -49.83 -7.04 -8.10
C GLN A 372 -50.08 -7.04 -9.61
N ASP A 373 -51.34 -7.18 -10.03
CA ASP A 373 -51.71 -7.13 -11.44
C ASP A 373 -51.43 -5.73 -12.02
N PHE A 374 -50.61 -5.65 -13.07
CA PHE A 374 -50.37 -4.39 -13.81
C PHE A 374 -51.60 -3.97 -14.61
N SER A 375 -52.52 -4.89 -14.88
CA SER A 375 -53.82 -4.62 -15.47
C SER A 375 -54.80 -5.69 -15.03
N LYS A 376 -56.04 -5.33 -14.75
CA LYS A 376 -57.09 -6.31 -14.41
C LYS A 376 -58.12 -6.35 -15.51
N ALA A 377 -58.23 -7.49 -16.18
CA ALA A 377 -59.29 -7.76 -17.14
C ALA A 377 -60.39 -8.61 -16.49
N GLY A 378 -61.62 -8.44 -16.94
CA GLY A 378 -62.72 -9.26 -16.45
C GLY A 378 -64.02 -9.04 -17.20
N LEU A 379 -65.05 -9.73 -16.74
CA LEU A 379 -66.41 -9.63 -17.26
C LEU A 379 -67.28 -8.89 -16.26
N ALA A 380 -68.22 -8.13 -16.79
CA ALA A 380 -69.24 -7.45 -16.02
C ALA A 380 -70.50 -7.28 -16.88
N SER A 381 -71.61 -6.91 -16.25
CA SER A 381 -72.85 -6.53 -16.90
C SER A 381 -73.22 -5.08 -16.58
N HIS A 382 -74.42 -4.65 -17.00
CA HIS A 382 -75.01 -3.39 -16.58
C HIS A 382 -74.99 -3.27 -15.06
N ASN A 383 -74.62 -2.10 -14.54
CA ASN A 383 -74.56 -1.77 -13.13
C ASN A 383 -73.62 -2.61 -12.25
N ASP A 384 -72.83 -3.52 -12.79
CA ASP A 384 -71.80 -4.19 -11.99
C ASP A 384 -70.72 -3.19 -11.55
N THR A 385 -70.11 -3.47 -10.39
CA THR A 385 -69.06 -2.65 -9.80
C THR A 385 -67.70 -3.29 -10.02
N VAL A 386 -66.77 -2.54 -10.62
CA VAL A 386 -65.39 -2.97 -10.86
C VAL A 386 -64.47 -2.26 -9.89
N LYS A 387 -63.88 -3.00 -8.95
CA LYS A 387 -62.91 -2.45 -7.97
C LYS A 387 -61.53 -2.27 -8.60
N VAL A 388 -60.87 -1.16 -8.29
CA VAL A 388 -59.45 -0.98 -8.66
C VAL A 388 -58.58 -1.98 -7.87
N PRO A 389 -57.50 -2.52 -8.46
CA PRO A 389 -56.61 -3.47 -7.78
C PRO A 389 -55.93 -2.88 -6.54
N TRP A 390 -55.50 -1.62 -6.61
CA TRP A 390 -54.87 -0.88 -5.51
C TRP A 390 -55.12 0.62 -5.65
N GLY A 391 -54.92 1.36 -4.56
CA GLY A 391 -55.02 2.81 -4.56
C GLY A 391 -56.43 3.33 -4.82
N THR A 392 -56.56 4.35 -5.67
CA THR A 392 -57.83 5.03 -5.96
C THR A 392 -58.15 5.05 -7.45
N THR A 393 -59.40 5.34 -7.81
CA THR A 393 -59.84 5.53 -9.19
C THR A 393 -59.10 6.65 -9.94
N ARG A 394 -58.33 7.51 -9.25
CA ARG A 394 -57.47 8.52 -9.90
C ARG A 394 -56.20 7.95 -10.50
N GLU A 395 -55.77 6.78 -10.06
CA GLU A 395 -54.54 6.11 -10.52
C GLU A 395 -54.83 5.10 -11.64
N TRP A 396 -56.09 4.95 -12.05
CA TRP A 396 -56.52 3.93 -12.99
C TRP A 396 -57.42 4.50 -14.09
N ASN A 397 -57.26 3.98 -15.29
CA ASN A 397 -58.22 4.08 -16.39
C ASN A 397 -58.99 2.76 -16.50
N ILE A 398 -60.28 2.85 -16.86
CA ILE A 398 -61.09 1.70 -17.23
C ILE A 398 -61.52 1.81 -18.69
N PHE A 399 -61.35 0.73 -19.44
CA PHE A 399 -61.92 0.56 -20.76
C PHE A 399 -62.98 -0.53 -20.68
N VAL A 400 -64.17 -0.24 -21.19
CA VAL A 400 -65.26 -1.23 -21.27
C VAL A 400 -65.69 -1.38 -22.71
N SER A 401 -65.91 -2.62 -23.15
CA SER A 401 -66.36 -2.93 -24.51
C SER A 401 -67.52 -3.93 -24.49
N PRO A 402 -68.50 -3.79 -25.40
CA PRO A 402 -69.54 -4.79 -25.60
C PRO A 402 -68.93 -6.18 -25.89
N ARG A 403 -69.43 -7.21 -25.22
CA ARG A 403 -69.08 -8.62 -25.52
C ARG A 403 -70.26 -9.37 -26.11
N VAL A 404 -71.40 -9.34 -25.43
CA VAL A 404 -72.64 -9.98 -25.87
C VAL A 404 -73.76 -8.95 -25.71
N MET A 405 -74.13 -8.31 -26.81
CA MET A 405 -75.19 -7.31 -26.87
C MET A 405 -75.89 -7.39 -28.21
N GLY A 406 -77.22 -7.53 -28.19
CA GLY A 406 -78.03 -7.75 -29.38
C GLY A 406 -78.40 -9.21 -29.60
N ARG A 407 -79.33 -9.42 -30.54
CA ARG A 407 -79.80 -10.73 -31.01
C ARG A 407 -79.78 -10.70 -32.53
N GLU A 408 -79.32 -11.78 -33.15
CA GLU A 408 -79.61 -12.09 -34.54
C GLU A 408 -80.98 -12.79 -34.60
N GLU A 409 -81.94 -12.22 -35.33
CA GLU A 409 -83.17 -12.91 -35.67
C GLU A 409 -83.01 -13.49 -37.07
N PRO A 410 -82.92 -14.83 -37.20
CA PRO A 410 -82.91 -15.48 -38.51
C PRO A 410 -84.12 -15.01 -39.33
N ASP A 411 -83.90 -14.68 -40.60
CA ASP A 411 -84.90 -14.21 -41.56
C ASP A 411 -85.46 -12.78 -41.36
N SER A 412 -84.89 -11.97 -40.45
CA SER A 412 -85.31 -10.57 -40.20
C SER A 412 -84.56 -9.52 -41.05
N GLU A 413 -83.86 -9.95 -42.10
CA GLU A 413 -83.03 -9.11 -42.98
C GLU A 413 -83.90 -8.27 -43.93
N GLY A 414 -84.58 -7.25 -43.39
CA GLY A 414 -85.49 -6.38 -44.15
C GLY A 414 -86.28 -5.37 -43.31
N ASP A 415 -86.34 -5.55 -41.99
CA ASP A 415 -87.01 -4.61 -41.08
C ASP A 415 -86.04 -3.55 -40.53
N ASN A 416 -86.56 -2.35 -40.22
CA ASN A 416 -85.82 -1.22 -39.62
C ASN A 416 -85.36 -1.49 -38.17
N ALA A 417 -84.75 -2.65 -37.91
CA ALA A 417 -84.20 -3.02 -36.62
C ALA A 417 -83.06 -2.06 -36.26
N LEU A 418 -83.31 -1.19 -35.27
CA LEU A 418 -82.31 -0.30 -34.72
C LEU A 418 -81.76 -0.96 -33.45
N LEU A 419 -80.46 -1.27 -33.46
CA LEU A 419 -79.72 -1.69 -32.27
C LEU A 419 -79.02 -0.46 -31.68
N LYS A 420 -79.43 -0.03 -30.49
CA LYS A 420 -78.70 0.99 -29.72
C LYS A 420 -77.88 0.31 -28.63
N ILE A 421 -76.58 0.55 -28.63
CA ILE A 421 -75.66 0.06 -27.58
C ILE A 421 -75.20 1.24 -26.74
N GLU A 422 -75.33 1.13 -25.42
CA GLU A 422 -74.72 2.05 -24.46
C GLU A 422 -73.69 1.28 -23.63
N CYS A 423 -72.41 1.58 -23.84
CA CYS A 423 -71.29 0.93 -23.16
C CYS A 423 -70.25 1.96 -22.73
N TRP A 424 -70.19 2.26 -21.43
CA TRP A 424 -69.21 3.16 -20.82
C TRP A 424 -69.11 2.87 -19.32
N ALA A 425 -68.15 3.49 -18.63
CA ALA A 425 -68.00 3.35 -17.18
C ALA A 425 -67.81 4.73 -16.54
N ARG A 426 -68.26 4.88 -15.30
CA ARG A 426 -68.03 6.08 -14.47
C ARG A 426 -67.45 5.71 -13.12
N VAL A 427 -66.79 6.67 -12.48
CA VAL A 427 -66.37 6.53 -11.10
C VAL A 427 -67.62 6.30 -10.23
N ASN A 428 -67.61 5.23 -9.44
CA ASN A 428 -68.65 4.92 -8.46
C ASN A 428 -68.28 5.52 -7.10
N ASN A 429 -67.04 5.31 -6.68
CA ASN A 429 -66.44 5.88 -5.46
C ASN A 429 -64.91 5.90 -5.58
N THR A 430 -64.21 6.18 -4.49
CA THR A 430 -62.74 6.30 -4.47
C THR A 430 -62.01 5.03 -4.91
N THR A 431 -62.63 3.84 -4.83
CA THR A 431 -61.98 2.55 -5.10
C THR A 431 -62.71 1.68 -6.15
N SER A 432 -63.72 2.21 -6.84
CA SER A 432 -64.46 1.43 -7.84
C SER A 432 -65.10 2.26 -8.95
N TRP A 433 -65.31 1.59 -10.07
CA TRP A 433 -66.04 2.06 -11.24
C TRP A 433 -67.38 1.34 -11.33
N LYS A 434 -68.40 2.05 -11.84
CA LYS A 434 -69.72 1.49 -12.17
C LYS A 434 -69.78 1.33 -13.69
N ASN A 435 -70.08 0.13 -14.15
CA ASN A 435 -70.24 -0.14 -15.58
C ASN A 435 -71.67 0.19 -16.02
N HIS A 436 -71.78 0.90 -17.14
CA HIS A 436 -73.05 1.15 -17.82
C HIS A 436 -73.03 0.44 -19.16
N ALA A 437 -73.66 -0.73 -19.20
CA ALA A 437 -73.61 -1.64 -20.34
C ALA A 437 -75.00 -2.19 -20.65
N ARG A 438 -75.75 -1.58 -21.56
CA ARG A 438 -77.10 -2.05 -21.94
C ARG A 438 -77.34 -1.86 -23.42
N TYR A 439 -78.26 -2.63 -23.99
CA TYR A 439 -78.67 -2.45 -25.39
C TYR A 439 -80.18 -2.36 -25.52
N LYS A 440 -80.64 -1.61 -26.52
CA LYS A 440 -82.05 -1.50 -26.89
C LYS A 440 -82.26 -2.17 -28.22
N TYR A 441 -83.25 -3.04 -28.29
CA TYR A 441 -83.60 -3.77 -29.51
C TYR A 441 -85.10 -3.62 -29.79
N ARG A 442 -85.46 -3.41 -31.06
CA ARG A 442 -86.85 -3.32 -31.52
C ARG A 442 -87.08 -4.29 -32.68
N ILE A 443 -88.18 -5.04 -32.61
CA ILE A 443 -88.57 -6.07 -33.59
C ILE A 443 -89.76 -5.59 -34.44
N ARG A 444 -90.45 -4.52 -34.02
CA ARG A 444 -91.62 -3.92 -34.70
C ARG A 444 -91.69 -2.41 -34.42
N ASN A 445 -92.60 -1.70 -35.09
CA ASN A 445 -92.86 -0.28 -34.87
C ASN A 445 -93.13 0.03 -33.38
N GLY A 446 -92.40 0.99 -32.81
CA GLY A 446 -92.43 1.36 -31.40
C GLY A 446 -91.04 1.64 -30.82
N ASP A 447 -90.97 1.92 -29.52
CA ASP A 447 -89.73 2.36 -28.86
C ASP A 447 -88.67 1.25 -28.69
N GLY A 448 -89.07 -0.03 -28.73
CA GLY A 448 -88.19 -1.16 -28.43
C GLY A 448 -87.97 -1.40 -26.94
N ARG A 449 -87.32 -2.51 -26.59
CA ARG A 449 -87.08 -2.95 -25.20
C ARG A 449 -85.60 -2.78 -24.84
N TRP A 450 -85.34 -2.26 -23.63
CA TRP A 450 -84.00 -2.27 -23.04
C TRP A 450 -83.68 -3.62 -22.44
N TYR A 451 -82.44 -4.07 -22.66
CA TYR A 451 -81.87 -5.27 -22.10
C TYR A 451 -80.70 -4.89 -21.18
N ASP A 452 -80.79 -5.36 -19.95
CA ASP A 452 -79.97 -4.98 -18.79
C ASP A 452 -79.60 -6.22 -17.94
N GLU A 453 -79.05 -6.01 -16.74
CA GLU A 453 -78.63 -7.07 -15.83
C GLU A 453 -79.72 -8.08 -15.45
N ASN A 454 -81.00 -7.69 -15.58
CA ASN A 454 -82.15 -8.51 -15.21
C ASN A 454 -82.78 -9.26 -16.39
N SER A 455 -82.21 -9.13 -17.59
CA SER A 455 -82.80 -9.67 -18.82
C SER A 455 -82.52 -11.16 -19.09
N GLY A 456 -82.21 -11.94 -18.05
CA GLY A 456 -82.02 -13.39 -18.13
C GLY A 456 -80.94 -13.82 -19.12
N ARG A 457 -81.27 -14.72 -20.06
CA ARG A 457 -80.35 -15.18 -21.13
C ARG A 457 -79.91 -14.05 -22.09
N HIS A 458 -80.58 -12.90 -22.04
CA HIS A 458 -80.29 -11.73 -22.87
C HIS A 458 -79.57 -10.62 -22.09
N ARG A 459 -79.00 -10.96 -20.93
CA ARG A 459 -78.21 -10.04 -20.12
C ARG A 459 -76.99 -9.54 -20.93
N PRO A 460 -76.77 -8.22 -21.04
CA PRO A 460 -75.59 -7.68 -21.70
C PRO A 460 -74.34 -8.04 -20.91
N LEU A 461 -73.32 -8.51 -21.62
CA LEU A 461 -71.98 -8.73 -21.05
C LEU A 461 -71.00 -7.75 -21.68
N VAL A 462 -70.11 -7.21 -20.86
CA VAL A 462 -68.95 -6.41 -21.28
C VAL A 462 -67.67 -7.07 -20.84
N ASN A 463 -66.63 -6.85 -21.65
CA ASN A 463 -65.26 -6.97 -21.18
C ASN A 463 -64.87 -5.63 -20.55
N TYR A 464 -64.12 -5.67 -19.45
CA TYR A 464 -63.43 -4.50 -18.94
C TYR A 464 -61.93 -4.78 -18.83
N ILE A 465 -61.11 -3.75 -19.00
CA ILE A 465 -59.70 -3.73 -18.61
C ILE A 465 -59.41 -2.47 -17.81
N LEU A 466 -58.80 -2.68 -16.64
CA LEU A 466 -58.23 -1.64 -15.80
C LEU A 466 -56.74 -1.56 -16.08
N ILE A 467 -56.24 -0.36 -16.34
CA ILE A 467 -54.80 -0.07 -16.50
C ILE A 467 -54.41 1.16 -15.67
N PRO A 468 -53.23 1.15 -15.01
CA PRO A 468 -52.72 2.31 -14.28
C PRO A 468 -52.56 3.52 -15.20
N ARG A 469 -52.75 4.71 -14.65
CA ARG A 469 -52.51 5.98 -15.33
C ARG A 469 -51.03 6.30 -15.51
#